data_AF-A0A285M9B3-F1
#
_entry.id   AF-A0A285M9B3-F1
#
_cell.length_a   1.000
_cell.length_b   1.000
_cell.length_c   1.000
_cell.angle_alpha   90.00
_cell.angle_beta   90.00
_cell.angle_gamma   90.00
#
_symmetry.space_group_name_H-M   'P 1'
#
loop_
_entity.id
_entity.type
_entity.pdbx_description
1 polymer ?
#
loop_
_entity_poly.entity_id
_entity_poly.type
_entity_poly.pdbx_seq_one_letter_code
_entity_poly.pdbx_strand_id
1 'polypeptide(L)'
;MGNFSQNKSGCTPQLDTIEIDRQKQEALGLLDEIWDQACDDGLNLDCLAHAALFQALSSLVLVYGEESVARMVSKLPERLRCGDYTLGRNLQ
;
A
#
# COMPACT_ATOMS: atom_id res chain seq x y z
N MET A 1 15.51 -37.27 -35.19
CA MET A 1 16.28 -36.03 -34.92
C MET A 1 15.35 -34.86 -35.23
N GLY A 2 14.63 -34.22 -34.32
CA GLY A 2 15.10 -33.61 -33.08
C GLY A 2 15.13 -32.08 -33.25
N ASN A 3 13.99 -31.47 -33.62
CA ASN A 3 13.84 -30.02 -33.73
C ASN A 3 13.01 -29.52 -32.55
N PHE A 4 13.66 -29.03 -31.49
CA PHE A 4 12.99 -28.28 -30.43
C PHE A 4 13.65 -26.91 -30.35
N SER A 5 13.10 -25.99 -31.14
CA SER A 5 13.46 -24.58 -31.15
C SER A 5 13.13 -24.00 -29.77
N GLN A 6 14.18 -23.69 -29.01
CA GLN A 6 14.12 -22.90 -27.79
C GLN A 6 13.68 -21.48 -28.16
N ASN A 7 12.38 -21.23 -28.21
CA ASN A 7 11.85 -19.87 -28.21
C ASN A 7 11.64 -19.43 -26.75
N LYS A 8 12.71 -18.92 -26.13
CA LYS A 8 12.61 -18.20 -24.86
C LYS A 8 12.08 -16.80 -25.17
N SER A 9 10.75 -16.72 -25.19
CA SER A 9 9.98 -15.48 -25.26
C SER A 9 10.46 -14.50 -24.19
N GLY A 10 10.71 -13.27 -24.64
CA GLY A 10 11.32 -12.21 -23.86
C GLY A 10 10.53 -11.79 -22.62
N CYS A 11 11.31 -11.34 -21.64
CA CYS A 11 10.93 -10.51 -20.50
C CYS A 11 9.74 -9.59 -20.82
N THR A 12 8.63 -9.75 -20.09
CA THR A 12 7.50 -8.80 -20.12
C THR A 12 7.37 -8.16 -18.74
N PRO A 13 7.99 -7.00 -18.47
CA PRO A 13 7.96 -6.34 -17.16
C PRO A 13 6.58 -5.78 -16.74
N GLN A 14 5.56 -5.89 -17.59
CA GLN A 14 4.20 -5.40 -17.34
C GLN A 14 3.34 -6.35 -16.50
N LEU A 15 3.56 -7.67 -16.56
CA LEU A 15 2.76 -8.65 -15.82
C LEU A 15 2.93 -8.52 -14.30
N ASP A 16 4.16 -8.23 -13.85
CA ASP A 16 4.48 -8.10 -12.43
C ASP A 16 3.83 -6.84 -11.82
N THR A 17 3.79 -5.73 -12.56
CA THR A 17 3.19 -4.47 -12.09
C THR A 17 1.67 -4.59 -11.95
N ILE A 18 1.00 -5.22 -12.94
CA ILE A 18 -0.45 -5.43 -12.91
C ILE A 18 -0.83 -6.34 -11.72
N GLU A 19 -0.04 -7.38 -11.45
CA GLU A 19 -0.29 -8.26 -10.31
C GLU A 19 -0.06 -7.55 -8.97
N ILE A 20 0.98 -6.74 -8.85
CA ILE A 20 1.23 -5.93 -7.64
C ILE A 20 0.08 -4.95 -7.40
N ASP A 21 -0.42 -4.29 -8.44
CA ASP A 21 -1.53 -3.33 -8.30
C ASP A 21 -2.85 -4.06 -7.97
N ARG A 22 -3.08 -5.24 -8.53
CA ARG A 22 -4.20 -6.12 -8.14
C ARG A 22 -4.11 -6.52 -6.66
N GLN A 23 -2.94 -6.96 -6.20
CA GLN A 23 -2.71 -7.34 -4.81
C GLN A 23 -2.89 -6.17 -3.85
N LYS A 24 -2.48 -4.95 -4.24
CA LYS A 24 -2.75 -3.74 -3.47
C LYS A 24 -4.25 -3.46 -3.38
N GLN A 25 -4.99 -3.59 -4.48
CA GLN A 25 -6.45 -3.40 -4.49
C GLN A 25 -7.15 -4.42 -3.60
N GLU A 26 -6.74 -5.69 -3.64
CA GLU A 26 -7.26 -6.72 -2.74
C GLU A 26 -6.96 -6.40 -1.27
N ALA A 27 -5.72 -6.00 -0.96
CA ALA A 27 -5.34 -5.62 0.40
C ALA A 27 -6.14 -4.40 0.90
N LEU A 28 -6.45 -3.44 0.02
CA LEU A 28 -7.31 -2.30 0.36
C LEU A 28 -8.74 -2.75 0.66
N GLY A 29 -9.33 -3.62 -0.16
CA GLY A 29 -10.66 -4.16 0.10
C GLY A 29 -10.75 -4.89 1.45
N LEU A 30 -9.72 -5.69 1.78
CA LEU A 30 -9.63 -6.35 3.09
C LEU A 30 -9.53 -5.35 4.25
N LEU A 31 -8.80 -4.25 4.08
CA LEU A 31 -8.74 -3.20 5.10
C LEU A 31 -10.08 -2.48 5.25
N ASP A 32 -10.79 -2.20 4.15
CA ASP A 32 -12.12 -1.58 4.20
C ASP A 32 -13.11 -2.49 4.96
N GLU A 33 -13.12 -3.79 4.69
CA GLU A 33 -13.95 -4.77 5.41
C GLU A 33 -13.66 -4.78 6.92
N ILE A 34 -12.38 -4.68 7.31
CA ILE A 34 -11.99 -4.60 8.73
C ILE A 34 -12.49 -3.29 9.37
N TRP A 35 -12.48 -2.19 8.62
CA TRP A 35 -12.99 -0.90 9.11
C TRP A 35 -14.50 -0.91 9.30
N ASP A 36 -15.24 -1.49 8.35
CA ASP A 36 -16.69 -1.65 8.46
C ASP A 36 -17.03 -2.54 9.67
N GLN A 37 -16.34 -3.66 9.84
CA GLN A 37 -16.54 -4.54 10.99
C GLN A 37 -16.22 -3.84 12.33
N ALA A 38 -15.12 -3.07 12.38
CA ALA A 38 -14.76 -2.32 13.58
C ALA A 38 -15.80 -1.23 13.91
N CYS A 39 -16.40 -0.61 12.89
CA CYS A 39 -17.49 0.34 13.07
C CYS A 39 -18.71 -0.35 13.70
N ASP A 40 -19.09 -1.52 13.16
CA ASP A 40 -20.22 -2.31 13.66
C ASP A 40 -20.01 -2.80 15.10
N ASP A 41 -18.76 -3.13 15.47
CA ASP A 41 -18.37 -3.53 16.83
C ASP A 41 -18.28 -2.34 17.81
N GLY A 42 -18.49 -1.10 17.34
CA GLY A 42 -18.41 0.12 18.14
C GLY A 42 -16.98 0.53 18.50
N LEU A 43 -15.98 0.05 17.75
CA LEU A 43 -14.58 0.40 17.92
C LEU A 43 -14.34 1.84 17.44
N ASN A 44 -13.48 2.57 18.15
CA ASN A 44 -13.09 3.91 17.72
C ASN A 44 -12.19 3.82 16.48
N LEU A 45 -12.67 4.30 15.34
CA LEU A 45 -11.94 4.31 14.07
C LEU A 45 -10.64 5.14 14.13
N ASP A 46 -10.55 6.15 14.98
CA ASP A 46 -9.31 6.90 15.20
C ASP A 46 -8.25 6.01 15.86
N CYS A 47 -8.65 5.15 16.80
CA CYS A 47 -7.75 4.18 17.43
C CYS A 47 -7.31 3.12 16.42
N LEU A 48 -8.24 2.63 15.58
CA LEU A 48 -7.94 1.68 14.53
C LEU A 48 -6.94 2.25 13.50
N ALA A 49 -7.15 3.50 13.07
CA ALA A 49 -6.26 4.18 12.14
C ALA A 49 -4.84 4.32 12.70
N HIS A 50 -4.70 4.71 13.98
CA HIS A 50 -3.39 4.78 14.63
C HIS A 50 -2.72 3.40 14.73
N ALA A 51 -3.47 2.36 15.08
CA ALA A 51 -2.95 0.99 15.16
C ALA A 51 -2.48 0.47 13.79
N ALA A 52 -3.27 0.71 12.74
CA ALA A 52 -2.91 0.31 11.39
C ALA A 52 -1.69 1.07 10.86
N LEU A 53 -1.57 2.38 11.15
CA LEU A 53 -0.38 3.16 10.81
C LEU A 53 0.87 2.60 11.50
N PHE A 54 0.76 2.26 12.79
CA PHE A 54 1.85 1.64 13.52
C PHE A 54 2.25 0.28 12.92
N GLN A 55 1.28 -0.58 12.60
CA GLN A 55 1.53 -1.87 11.99
C GLN A 55 2.19 -1.73 10.61
N ALA A 56 1.71 -0.79 9.79
CA ALA A 56 2.29 -0.50 8.48
C ALA A 56 3.74 -0.04 8.60
N LEU A 57 4.03 0.95 9.46
CA LEU A 57 5.40 1.44 9.68
C LEU A 57 6.31 0.35 10.25
N SER A 58 5.85 -0.43 11.22
CA SER A 58 6.62 -1.53 11.81
C SER A 58 6.98 -2.60 10.78
N SER A 59 6.04 -2.94 9.88
CA SER A 59 6.29 -3.89 8.79
C SER A 59 7.31 -3.37 7.79
N LEU A 60 7.25 -2.07 7.47
CA LEU A 60 8.23 -1.43 6.59
C LEU A 60 9.62 -1.37 7.25
N VAL A 61 9.69 -1.09 8.56
CA VAL A 61 10.95 -1.08 9.30
C VAL A 61 11.57 -2.47 9.33
N LEU A 62 10.76 -3.51 9.50
CA LEU A 62 11.22 -4.90 9.50
C LEU A 62 11.85 -5.30 8.15
N VAL A 63 11.30 -4.82 7.03
CA VAL A 63 11.77 -5.17 5.69
C VAL A 63 12.93 -4.28 5.22
N TYR A 64 12.89 -2.97 5.50
CA TYR A 64 13.79 -1.98 4.91
C TYR A 64 14.75 -1.30 5.91
N GLY A 65 14.53 -1.47 7.21
CA GLY A 65 15.28 -0.84 8.29
C GLY A 65 14.75 0.55 8.68
N GLU A 66 15.03 0.95 9.93
CA GLU A 66 14.52 2.18 10.55
C GLU A 66 14.87 3.45 9.76
N GLU A 67 16.14 3.59 9.37
CA GLU A 67 16.66 4.78 8.71
C GLU A 67 16.08 4.97 7.29
N SER A 68 15.81 3.87 6.58
CA SER A 68 15.15 3.90 5.26
C SER A 68 13.72 4.39 5.39
N VAL A 69 12.98 3.87 6.37
CA VAL A 69 11.59 4.25 6.64
C VAL A 69 11.51 5.69 7.15
N ALA A 70 12.42 6.11 8.02
CA ALA A 70 12.51 7.49 8.52
C ALA A 70 12.64 8.50 7.35
N ARG A 71 13.50 8.22 6.37
CA ARG A 71 13.61 9.05 5.16
C ARG A 71 12.38 9.00 4.26
N MET A 72 11.67 7.88 4.22
CA MET A 72 10.43 7.76 3.46
C MET A 72 9.31 8.61 4.08
N VAL A 73 9.15 8.54 5.41
CA VAL A 73 8.09 9.28 6.12
C VAL A 73 8.40 10.75 6.34
N SER A 74 9.66 11.19 6.24
CA SER A 74 10.04 12.60 6.42
C SER A 74 9.35 13.56 5.45
N LYS A 75 8.97 13.07 4.25
CA LYS A 75 8.21 13.83 3.24
C LYS A 75 6.71 13.82 3.49
N LEU A 76 6.21 12.97 4.38
CA LEU A 76 4.78 12.79 4.63
C LEU A 76 4.11 14.05 5.22
N PRO A 77 4.72 14.78 6.19
CA PRO A 77 4.15 16.02 6.71
C PRO A 77 3.97 17.10 5.64
N GLU A 78 4.90 17.20 4.69
CA GLU A 78 4.81 18.16 3.58
C GLU A 78 3.62 17.82 2.69
N ARG A 79 3.47 16.56 2.31
CA ARG A 79 2.35 16.06 1.51
C ARG A 79 1.00 16.22 2.21
N LEU A 80 0.95 15.97 3.52
CA LEU A 80 -0.25 16.17 4.33
C LEU A 80 -0.68 17.63 4.34
N ARG A 81 0.26 18.57 4.46
CA ARG A 81 0.01 20.02 4.38
C ARG A 81 -0.38 20.48 2.98
N CYS A 82 0.14 19.83 1.93
CA CYS A 82 -0.28 20.06 0.55
C CYS A 82 -1.72 19.60 0.27
N GLY A 83 -2.28 18.77 1.16
CA GLY A 83 -3.64 18.25 1.04
C GLY A 83 -3.73 17.00 0.18
N ASP A 84 -2.62 16.29 -0.08
CA ASP A 84 -2.59 15.04 -0.88
C ASP A 84 -3.55 13.97 -0.36
N TYR A 85 -3.91 14.04 0.91
CA TYR A 85 -4.73 13.06 1.62
C TYR A 85 -6.10 13.61 2.06
N THR A 86 -6.40 14.87 1.76
CA THR A 86 -7.71 15.45 2.03
C THR A 86 -8.64 15.15 0.86
N LEU A 87 -9.45 14.10 0.99
CA LEU A 87 -10.50 13.78 0.04
C LEU A 87 -11.51 14.93 0.01
N GLY A 88 -11.58 15.66 -1.11
CA GLY A 88 -12.55 16.75 -1.31
C GLY A 88 -11.95 18.15 -1.53
N ARG A 89 -10.63 18.30 -1.73
CA ARG A 89 -10.11 19.58 -2.26
C ARG A 89 -10.62 19.77 -3.69
N ASN A 90 -11.73 20.51 -3.83
CA ASN A 90 -12.02 21.19 -5.08
C ASN A 90 -10.82 22.10 -5.36
N LEU A 91 -10.06 21.81 -6.42
CA LEU A 91 -9.18 22.78 -7.03
C LEU A 91 -10.09 23.90 -7.57
N GLN A 92 -10.44 24.85 -6.72
CA GLN A 92 -11.00 26.14 -7.14
C GLN A 92 -9.89 27.04 -7.65
#